data_AF-A0A510UN96-F1
#
_entry.id   AF-A0A510UN96-F1
#
_cell.length_a   1.000
_cell.length_b   1.000
_cell.length_c   1.000
_cell.angle_alpha   90.00
_cell.angle_beta   90.00
_cell.angle_gamma   90.00
#
_symmetry.space_group_name_H-M   'P 1'
#
loop_
_entity.id
_entity.type
_entity.pdbx_description
1 polymer ?
#
loop_
_entity_poly.entity_id
_entity_poly.type
_entity_poly.pdbx_seq_one_letter_code
_entity_poly.pdbx_strand_id
1 'polypeptide(L)'
;MNFHHLDDVNKKAILERTFPKLGKCIKQTAGMCGDIYVFDQGEYVVPRFVCAKIPKPLSSSEPTEINKRFVKELGYQVKWSEHIFVHWAFDFNEILGTPLALFRYWDGDLDSAMIIGELDELHKLSIMSYVCSGLSHCYNNGLICHQDLKPANIFIRDAAKQCRDLPDLNIYKLPLVADFGLANAFYDSAVYAGTRPYMAPEQWNEKPLSSKTDVFALGVILYELMSGGLHPVGIKLRDFWPVPLAGESKKWTGSKPWKKWSTKETDKIKNINSTLVDSEVIDLIKLMLNQEPDDRPSINEVLDSLLEIIKLKCEKSYVQIEFLINHYNEEVSGEALSSRWPHLFVQWEKFSGKFG
;
A
#
# COMPACT_ATOMS: atom_id res chain seq x y z
N MET A 1 -9.36 31.39 9.26
CA MET A 1 -8.86 30.45 10.29
C MET A 1 -8.47 29.17 9.57
N ASN A 2 -7.24 28.69 9.72
CA ASN A 2 -6.73 27.51 9.00
C ASN A 2 -6.87 26.27 9.91
N PHE A 3 -7.32 25.14 9.36
CA PHE A 3 -7.49 23.88 10.11
C PHE A 3 -6.20 23.44 10.83
N HIS A 4 -5.04 23.63 10.22
CA HIS A 4 -3.75 23.22 10.79
C HIS A 4 -3.32 24.02 12.03
N HIS A 5 -3.88 25.22 12.23
CA HIS A 5 -3.55 26.09 13.37
C HIS A 5 -4.41 25.81 14.61
N LEU A 6 -5.39 24.92 14.50
CA LEU A 6 -6.22 24.50 15.62
C LEU A 6 -5.47 23.48 16.48
N ASP A 7 -5.73 23.49 17.79
CA ASP A 7 -5.36 22.37 18.65
C ASP A 7 -6.19 21.12 18.32
N ASP A 8 -5.74 19.94 18.78
CA ASP A 8 -6.38 18.66 18.45
C ASP A 8 -7.84 18.57 18.93
N VAL A 9 -8.17 19.21 20.05
CA VAL A 9 -9.54 19.24 20.60
C VAL A 9 -10.47 19.99 19.64
N ASN A 10 -10.04 21.16 19.18
CA ASN A 10 -10.79 21.99 18.26
C ASN A 10 -10.86 21.37 16.85
N LYS A 11 -9.77 20.74 16.37
CA LYS A 11 -9.76 19.98 15.11
C LYS A 11 -10.83 18.89 15.13
N LYS A 12 -10.84 18.06 16.18
CA LYS A 12 -11.83 17.00 16.36
C LYS A 12 -13.26 17.53 16.41
N ALA A 13 -13.51 18.54 17.25
CA ALA A 13 -14.85 19.11 17.41
C ALA A 13 -15.39 19.71 16.10
N ILE A 14 -14.54 20.38 15.32
CA ILE A 14 -14.91 20.95 14.02
C ILE A 14 -15.20 19.87 12.99
N LEU A 15 -14.40 18.79 12.95
CA LEU A 15 -14.68 17.66 12.05
C LEU A 15 -16.01 16.97 12.40
N GLU A 16 -16.25 16.66 13.67
CA GLU A 16 -17.51 16.03 14.12
C GLU A 16 -18.73 16.91 13.82
N ARG A 17 -18.61 18.24 13.95
CA ARG A 17 -19.68 19.18 13.60
C ARG A 17 -19.89 19.34 12.10
N THR A 18 -18.82 19.26 11.31
CA THR A 18 -18.89 19.40 9.85
C THR A 18 -19.43 18.12 9.20
N PHE A 19 -19.08 16.97 9.77
CA PHE A 19 -19.46 15.66 9.27
C PHE A 19 -20.26 14.87 10.32
N PRO A 20 -21.45 15.34 10.76
CA PRO A 20 -22.20 14.71 11.84
C PRO A 20 -22.65 13.28 11.50
N LYS A 21 -22.79 12.96 10.21
CA LYS A 21 -23.11 11.62 9.71
C LYS A 21 -22.00 10.60 9.95
N LEU A 22 -20.75 11.04 10.06
CA LEU A 22 -19.64 10.13 10.36
C LEU A 22 -19.66 9.68 11.84
N GLY A 23 -20.47 10.31 12.69
CA GLY A 23 -20.53 9.99 14.11
C GLY A 23 -19.35 10.58 14.88
N LYS A 24 -18.84 9.84 15.88
CA LYS A 24 -17.79 10.34 16.77
C LYS A 24 -16.42 9.96 16.26
N CYS A 25 -15.47 10.90 16.35
CA CYS A 25 -14.06 10.60 16.12
C CYS A 25 -13.52 9.84 17.33
N ILE A 26 -13.07 8.61 17.11
CA ILE A 26 -12.62 7.69 18.17
C ILE A 26 -11.10 7.57 18.24
N LYS A 27 -10.38 7.94 17.16
CA LYS A 27 -8.93 7.82 17.07
C LYS A 27 -8.37 8.89 16.15
N GLN A 28 -7.22 9.44 16.52
CA GLN A 28 -6.42 10.32 15.67
C GLN A 28 -5.03 9.70 15.55
N THR A 29 -4.52 9.62 14.33
CA THR A 29 -3.14 9.19 14.06
C THR A 29 -2.51 10.16 13.08
N ALA A 30 -1.27 10.57 13.33
CA ALA A 30 -0.51 11.41 12.42
C ALA A 30 0.63 10.58 11.81
N GLY A 31 0.64 10.46 10.48
CA GLY A 31 1.67 9.75 9.73
C GLY A 31 2.44 10.65 8.78
N MET A 32 3.27 10.04 7.92
CA MET A 32 3.91 10.74 6.80
C MET A 32 2.89 11.19 5.74
N CYS A 33 1.78 10.46 5.63
CA CYS A 33 0.78 10.65 4.56
C CYS A 33 -0.29 11.69 4.93
N GLY A 34 -0.31 12.22 6.16
CA GLY A 34 -1.34 13.14 6.63
C GLY A 34 -1.75 12.94 8.08
N ASP A 35 -2.64 13.81 8.54
CA ASP A 35 -3.42 13.60 9.77
C ASP A 35 -4.64 12.73 9.41
N ILE A 36 -4.82 11.62 10.12
CA ILE A 36 -5.93 10.68 9.94
C ILE A 36 -6.83 10.71 11.17
N TYR A 37 -8.13 10.89 10.93
CA TYR A 37 -9.17 10.87 11.96
C TYR A 37 -10.11 9.70 11.68
N VAL A 38 -10.26 8.78 12.62
CA VAL A 38 -11.15 7.61 12.49
C VAL A 38 -12.47 7.90 13.19
N PHE A 39 -13.56 7.72 12.47
CA PHE A 39 -14.92 7.93 12.93
C PHE A 39 -15.67 6.59 13.07
N ASP A 40 -16.47 6.45 14.13
CA ASP A 40 -17.46 5.37 14.28
C ASP A 40 -18.85 5.89 13.88
N GLN A 41 -19.34 5.41 12.73
CA GLN A 41 -20.64 5.78 12.18
C GLN A 41 -21.80 5.04 12.87
N GLY A 42 -21.50 4.04 13.71
CA GLY A 42 -22.49 3.22 14.42
C GLY A 42 -22.53 1.77 13.94
N GLU A 43 -23.03 0.89 14.81
CA GLU A 43 -23.02 -0.57 14.64
C GLU A 43 -23.72 -1.08 13.37
N TYR A 44 -24.74 -0.35 12.91
CA TYR A 44 -25.58 -0.75 11.78
C TYR A 44 -25.25 -0.02 10.47
N VAL A 45 -24.08 0.63 10.38
CA VAL A 45 -23.61 1.34 9.19
C VAL A 45 -22.45 0.60 8.55
N VAL A 46 -22.41 0.53 7.22
CA VAL A 46 -21.33 -0.10 6.46
C VAL A 46 -20.70 0.92 5.49
N PRO A 47 -19.38 1.17 5.56
CA PRO A 47 -18.45 0.68 6.58
C PRO A 47 -18.70 1.36 7.94
N ARG A 48 -18.63 0.61 9.04
CA ARG A 48 -18.80 1.17 10.40
C ARG A 48 -17.77 2.26 10.70
N PHE A 49 -16.53 2.02 10.29
CA PHE A 49 -15.42 2.93 10.52
C PHE A 49 -14.97 3.62 9.23
N VAL A 50 -14.79 4.93 9.30
CA VAL A 50 -14.33 5.78 8.19
C VAL A 50 -13.14 6.62 8.65
N CYS A 51 -12.18 6.81 7.75
CA CYS A 51 -11.04 7.68 7.95
C CYS A 51 -11.23 8.99 7.19
N ALA A 52 -11.07 10.12 7.86
CA ALA A 52 -10.78 11.38 7.19
C ALA A 52 -9.27 11.60 7.14
N LYS A 53 -8.72 11.67 5.93
CA LYS A 53 -7.32 12.02 5.67
C LYS A 53 -7.23 13.49 5.30
N ILE A 54 -6.34 14.19 5.98
CA ILE A 54 -6.06 15.61 5.79
C ILE A 54 -4.57 15.75 5.53
N PRO A 55 -4.12 16.50 4.50
CA PRO A 55 -2.71 16.61 4.21
C PRO A 55 -1.98 17.30 5.37
N LYS A 56 -0.79 16.82 5.69
CA LYS A 56 0.00 17.40 6.77
C LYS A 56 0.89 18.52 6.23
N PRO A 57 1.01 19.66 6.92
CA PRO A 57 1.97 20.69 6.53
C PRO A 57 3.40 20.15 6.65
N LEU A 58 4.14 20.15 5.54
CA LEU A 58 5.58 19.96 5.58
C LEU A 58 6.22 21.28 6.02
N SER A 59 7.16 21.23 6.97
CA SER A 59 7.92 22.41 7.36
C SER A 59 8.58 23.01 6.12
N SER A 60 8.28 24.28 5.81
CA SER A 60 8.72 25.07 4.64
C SER A 60 7.88 25.03 3.35
N SER A 61 6.80 24.23 3.28
CA SER A 61 5.91 24.25 2.10
C SER A 61 4.71 25.18 2.29
N GLU A 62 4.39 25.96 1.25
CA GLU A 62 3.17 26.76 1.23
C GLU A 62 1.92 25.85 1.26
N PRO A 63 0.85 26.22 1.98
CA PRO A 63 -0.37 25.41 2.07
C PRO A 63 -0.96 25.02 0.71
N THR A 64 -0.82 25.88 -0.30
CA THR A 64 -1.27 25.61 -1.67
C THR A 64 -0.54 24.43 -2.29
N GLU A 65 0.78 24.33 -2.14
CA GLU A 65 1.58 23.23 -2.67
C GLU A 65 1.25 21.89 -1.99
N ILE A 66 1.02 21.93 -0.68
CA ILE A 66 0.59 20.77 0.11
C ILE A 66 -0.76 20.25 -0.41
N ASN A 67 -1.71 21.16 -0.64
CA ASN A 67 -3.03 20.82 -1.16
C ASN A 67 -2.95 20.23 -2.57
N LYS A 68 -2.14 20.83 -3.46
CA LYS A 68 -1.93 20.33 -4.83
C LYS A 68 -1.38 18.92 -4.85
N ARG A 69 -0.37 18.63 -4.02
CA ARG A 69 0.21 17.28 -3.90
C ARG A 69 -0.81 16.26 -3.41
N PHE A 70 -1.61 16.63 -2.41
CA PHE A 70 -2.66 15.76 -1.90
C PHE A 70 -3.75 15.47 -2.94
N VAL A 71 -4.21 16.50 -3.66
CA VAL A 71 -5.17 16.30 -4.76
C VAL A 71 -4.56 15.45 -5.87
N LYS A 72 -3.28 15.64 -6.22
CA LYS A 72 -2.61 14.80 -7.20
C LYS A 72 -2.56 13.33 -6.79
N GLU A 73 -2.22 13.04 -5.53
CA GLU A 73 -2.25 11.69 -4.95
C GLU A 73 -3.66 11.07 -5.10
N LEU A 74 -4.70 11.81 -4.72
CA LEU A 74 -6.08 11.34 -4.81
C LEU A 74 -6.51 11.11 -6.27
N GLY A 75 -6.03 11.92 -7.22
CA GLY A 75 -6.35 11.78 -8.63
C GLY A 75 -5.87 10.44 -9.20
N TYR A 76 -4.69 9.99 -8.77
CA TYR A 76 -4.21 8.64 -9.09
C TYR A 76 -5.11 7.55 -8.52
N GLN A 77 -5.52 7.65 -7.25
CA GLN A 77 -6.40 6.68 -6.61
C GLN A 77 -7.78 6.61 -7.26
N VAL A 78 -8.36 7.77 -7.61
CA VAL A 78 -9.64 7.85 -8.33
C VAL A 78 -9.54 7.15 -9.68
N LYS A 79 -8.43 7.35 -10.41
CA LYS A 79 -8.19 6.72 -11.71
C LYS A 79 -8.17 5.18 -11.62
N TRP A 80 -7.67 4.61 -10.53
CA TRP A 80 -7.51 3.16 -10.35
C TRP A 80 -8.53 2.53 -9.39
N SER A 81 -9.58 3.28 -9.03
CA SER A 81 -10.56 2.91 -8.00
C SER A 81 -11.50 1.76 -8.38
N GLU A 82 -11.53 1.34 -9.65
CA GLU A 82 -12.42 0.25 -10.10
C GLU A 82 -11.97 -1.12 -9.59
N HIS A 83 -10.68 -1.28 -9.29
CA HIS A 83 -10.16 -2.58 -8.90
C HIS A 83 -10.19 -2.76 -7.37
N ILE A 84 -10.78 -3.87 -6.90
CA ILE A 84 -11.01 -4.10 -5.46
C ILE A 84 -9.72 -4.15 -4.61
N PHE A 85 -8.61 -4.56 -5.20
CA PHE A 85 -7.29 -4.60 -4.53
C PHE A 85 -6.54 -3.26 -4.55
N VAL A 86 -7.21 -2.17 -4.93
CA VAL A 86 -6.69 -0.80 -4.86
C VAL A 86 -7.47 -0.02 -3.80
N HIS A 87 -6.76 0.62 -2.88
CA HIS A 87 -7.38 1.49 -1.89
C HIS A 87 -7.56 2.90 -2.46
N TRP A 88 -8.75 3.46 -2.26
CA TRP A 88 -9.13 4.75 -2.82
C TRP A 88 -10.09 5.52 -1.89
N ALA A 89 -10.14 6.84 -2.08
CA ALA A 89 -11.04 7.73 -1.34
C ALA A 89 -12.45 7.72 -1.95
N PHE A 90 -13.47 7.43 -1.14
CA PHE A 90 -14.85 7.34 -1.60
C PHE A 90 -15.62 8.66 -1.59
N ASP A 91 -15.09 9.70 -0.94
CA ASP A 91 -15.71 11.02 -0.89
C ASP A 91 -14.65 12.12 -0.66
N PHE A 92 -14.90 13.30 -1.24
CA PHE A 92 -13.97 14.43 -1.28
C PHE A 92 -14.64 15.68 -0.71
N ASN A 93 -13.99 16.28 0.28
CA ASN A 93 -14.58 17.33 1.09
C ASN A 93 -13.56 18.42 1.43
N GLU A 94 -14.01 19.46 2.11
CA GLU A 94 -13.18 20.55 2.57
C GLU A 94 -13.46 20.83 4.04
N ILE A 95 -12.40 21.19 4.76
CA ILE A 95 -12.50 21.72 6.11
C ILE A 95 -11.67 22.98 6.27
N LEU A 96 -12.33 24.11 6.51
CA LEU A 96 -11.68 25.42 6.74
C LEU A 96 -10.61 25.79 5.68
N GLY A 97 -10.88 25.53 4.39
CA GLY A 97 -9.93 25.82 3.32
C GLY A 97 -8.84 24.76 3.10
N THR A 98 -8.91 23.63 3.80
CA THR A 98 -8.01 22.48 3.64
C THR A 98 -8.77 21.32 2.98
N PRO A 99 -8.22 20.66 1.95
CA PRO A 99 -8.82 19.48 1.35
C PRO A 99 -8.83 18.31 2.34
N LEU A 100 -9.89 17.51 2.26
CA LEU A 100 -10.11 16.34 3.10
C LEU A 100 -10.68 15.22 2.22
N ALA A 101 -10.17 14.00 2.37
CA ALA A 101 -10.71 12.83 1.68
C ALA A 101 -11.16 11.78 2.69
N LEU A 102 -12.28 11.13 2.40
CA LEU A 102 -12.83 10.06 3.21
C LEU A 102 -12.50 8.70 2.61
N PHE A 103 -12.04 7.81 3.48
CA PHE A 103 -11.61 6.45 3.15
C PHE A 103 -12.32 5.46 4.04
N ARG A 104 -12.51 4.24 3.55
CA ARG A 104 -12.89 3.13 4.43
C ARG A 104 -11.74 2.86 5.39
N TYR A 105 -12.03 2.74 6.68
CA TYR A 105 -11.04 2.24 7.64
C TYR A 105 -10.90 0.73 7.51
N TRP A 106 -9.65 0.27 7.53
CA TRP A 106 -9.29 -1.14 7.61
C TRP A 106 -8.66 -1.41 8.96
N ASP A 107 -8.99 -2.55 9.58
CA ASP A 107 -8.56 -2.87 10.95
C ASP A 107 -7.04 -3.02 11.10
N GLY A 108 -6.33 -3.21 9.98
CA GLY A 108 -4.87 -3.26 9.94
C GLY A 108 -4.30 -3.32 8.52
N ASP A 109 -2.98 -3.34 8.48
CA ASP A 109 -2.14 -3.46 7.30
C ASP A 109 -1.30 -4.74 7.37
N LEU A 110 -0.54 -5.01 6.31
CA LEU A 110 0.30 -6.21 6.22
C LEU A 110 1.43 -6.20 7.26
N ASP A 111 1.94 -5.02 7.65
CA ASP A 111 2.94 -4.89 8.72
C ASP A 111 2.38 -5.40 10.06
N SER A 112 1.19 -4.92 10.41
CA SER A 112 0.46 -5.35 11.60
C SER A 112 0.12 -6.85 11.56
N ALA A 113 -0.30 -7.37 10.40
CA ALA A 113 -0.63 -8.78 10.23
C ALA A 113 0.60 -9.70 10.42
N MET A 114 1.77 -9.28 9.95
CA MET A 114 3.03 -10.00 10.20
C MET A 114 3.44 -10.03 11.67
N ILE A 115 3.12 -8.96 12.44
CA ILE A 115 3.42 -8.89 13.86
C ILE A 115 2.56 -9.85 14.68
N ILE A 116 1.27 -9.95 14.35
CA ILE A 116 0.31 -10.79 15.07
C ILE A 116 0.61 -12.28 14.82
N GLY A 117 1.16 -12.62 13.65
CA GLY A 117 1.57 -13.99 13.31
C GLY A 117 0.44 -14.91 12.86
N GLU A 118 -0.69 -14.33 12.41
CA GLU A 118 -1.89 -15.05 11.98
C GLU A 118 -1.89 -15.48 10.51
N LEU A 119 -0.81 -15.25 9.77
CA LEU A 119 -0.72 -15.59 8.35
C LEU A 119 0.05 -16.89 8.18
N ASP A 120 -0.65 -17.94 7.75
CA ASP A 120 0.01 -19.14 7.24
C ASP A 120 0.61 -18.89 5.85
N GLU A 121 1.26 -19.90 5.28
CA GLU A 121 1.95 -19.74 4.00
C GLU A 121 0.99 -19.43 2.83
N LEU A 122 -0.18 -20.10 2.78
CA LEU A 122 -1.17 -19.85 1.74
C LEU A 122 -1.76 -18.45 1.82
N HIS A 123 -1.97 -17.90 3.03
CA HIS A 123 -2.36 -16.50 3.19
C HIS A 123 -1.29 -15.56 2.60
N LYS A 124 -0.01 -15.81 2.87
CA LYS A 124 1.09 -14.96 2.38
C LYS A 124 1.17 -14.98 0.86
N LEU A 125 1.11 -16.16 0.24
CA LEU A 125 1.15 -16.32 -1.23
C LEU A 125 -0.08 -15.71 -1.90
N SER A 126 -1.27 -15.93 -1.34
CA SER A 126 -2.51 -15.35 -1.89
C SER A 126 -2.53 -13.83 -1.78
N ILE A 127 -2.13 -13.25 -0.64
CA ILE A 127 -1.95 -11.80 -0.47
C ILE A 127 -1.04 -11.25 -1.56
N MET A 128 0.14 -11.86 -1.76
CA MET A 128 1.07 -11.38 -2.79
C MET A 128 0.51 -11.49 -4.20
N SER A 129 -0.28 -12.54 -4.49
CA SER A 129 -0.95 -12.71 -5.78
C SER A 129 -1.99 -11.60 -6.03
N TYR A 130 -2.82 -11.29 -5.04
CA TYR A 130 -3.81 -10.22 -5.13
C TYR A 130 -3.15 -8.83 -5.26
N VAL A 131 -2.04 -8.58 -4.55
CA VAL A 131 -1.25 -7.35 -4.71
C VAL A 131 -0.74 -7.22 -6.14
N CYS A 132 -0.20 -8.30 -6.73
CA CYS A 132 0.26 -8.29 -8.12
C CYS A 132 -0.88 -7.97 -9.10
N SER A 133 -2.08 -8.55 -8.89
CA SER A 133 -3.26 -8.25 -9.71
C SER A 133 -3.66 -6.77 -9.61
N GLY A 134 -3.74 -6.22 -8.39
CA GLY A 134 -4.08 -4.81 -8.18
C GLY A 134 -3.06 -3.84 -8.82
N LEU A 135 -1.76 -4.15 -8.69
CA LEU A 135 -0.71 -3.36 -9.34
C LEU A 135 -0.74 -3.48 -10.87
N SER A 136 -0.99 -4.68 -11.40
CA SER A 136 -1.15 -4.89 -12.85
C SER A 136 -2.28 -4.01 -13.41
N HIS A 137 -3.42 -3.95 -12.72
CA HIS A 137 -4.50 -3.02 -13.06
C HIS A 137 -4.01 -1.55 -13.06
N CYS A 138 -3.29 -1.11 -12.03
CA CYS A 138 -2.76 0.26 -11.98
C CYS A 138 -1.80 0.55 -13.13
N TYR A 139 -0.87 -0.36 -13.46
CA TYR A 139 0.09 -0.18 -14.55
C TYR A 139 -0.60 -0.11 -15.91
N ASN A 140 -1.57 -0.98 -16.17
CA ASN A 140 -2.40 -0.94 -17.38
C ASN A 140 -3.19 0.37 -17.51
N ASN A 141 -3.40 1.07 -16.39
CA ASN A 141 -4.06 2.37 -16.33
C ASN A 141 -3.08 3.54 -16.08
N GLY A 142 -1.80 3.39 -16.44
CA GLY A 142 -0.83 4.47 -16.54
C GLY A 142 -0.03 4.77 -15.26
N LEU A 143 -0.02 3.86 -14.28
CA LEU A 143 1.03 3.84 -13.26
C LEU A 143 2.34 3.42 -13.94
N ILE A 144 3.43 4.13 -13.69
CA ILE A 144 4.79 3.73 -14.09
C ILE A 144 5.44 2.98 -12.94
N CYS A 145 5.37 3.55 -11.73
CA CYS A 145 5.85 2.94 -10.49
C CYS A 145 5.19 3.59 -9.28
N HIS A 146 4.93 2.80 -8.25
CA HIS A 146 4.40 3.24 -6.97
C HIS A 146 5.49 3.88 -6.10
N GLN A 147 6.75 3.41 -6.20
CA GLN A 147 7.96 3.94 -5.52
C GLN A 147 8.05 3.76 -3.99
N ASP A 148 6.95 3.48 -3.30
CA ASP A 148 6.91 3.33 -1.82
C ASP A 148 6.11 2.11 -1.35
N LEU A 149 6.21 1.00 -2.08
CA LEU A 149 5.64 -0.26 -1.61
C LEU A 149 6.37 -0.74 -0.35
N LYS A 150 5.56 -1.00 0.69
CA LYS A 150 5.96 -1.56 1.98
C LYS A 150 4.74 -2.20 2.64
N PRO A 151 4.91 -3.07 3.64
CA PRO A 151 3.78 -3.74 4.29
C PRO A 151 2.75 -2.78 4.89
N ALA A 152 3.18 -1.64 5.44
CA ALA A 152 2.28 -0.61 5.99
C ALA A 152 1.41 0.11 4.92
N ASN A 153 1.75 -0.03 3.62
CA ASN A 153 1.00 0.53 2.50
C ASN A 153 0.12 -0.53 1.80
N ILE A 154 -0.08 -1.70 2.43
CA ILE A 154 -0.96 -2.76 1.95
C ILE A 154 -1.97 -3.04 3.06
N PHE A 155 -3.16 -2.47 2.96
CA PHE A 155 -4.24 -2.73 3.93
C PHE A 155 -4.79 -4.14 3.80
N ILE A 156 -5.26 -4.74 4.90
CA ILE A 156 -5.82 -6.08 4.89
C ILE A 156 -7.30 -6.04 5.22
N ARG A 157 -8.12 -6.50 4.27
CA ARG A 157 -9.54 -6.82 4.47
C ARG A 157 -9.68 -8.31 4.77
N ASP A 158 -10.15 -8.61 5.97
CA ASP A 158 -10.53 -9.98 6.32
C ASP A 158 -11.97 -10.27 5.88
N ALA A 159 -12.12 -10.92 4.72
CA ALA A 159 -13.43 -11.27 4.18
C ALA A 159 -14.11 -12.41 4.95
N ALA A 160 -13.33 -13.29 5.61
CA ALA A 160 -13.87 -14.37 6.44
C ALA A 160 -14.65 -13.86 7.66
N LYS A 161 -14.31 -12.68 8.18
CA LYS A 161 -15.10 -12.02 9.24
C LYS A 161 -16.48 -11.55 8.78
N GLN A 162 -16.67 -11.32 7.48
CA GLN A 162 -17.89 -10.74 6.91
C GLN A 162 -18.81 -11.79 6.28
N CYS A 163 -18.24 -12.90 5.78
CA CYS A 163 -18.97 -13.95 5.08
C CYS A 163 -18.74 -15.30 5.76
N ARG A 164 -19.76 -15.81 6.46
CA ARG A 164 -19.68 -17.08 7.21
C ARG A 164 -19.76 -18.33 6.33
N ASP A 165 -20.24 -18.19 5.10
CA ASP A 165 -20.45 -19.30 4.16
C ASP A 165 -19.27 -19.46 3.18
N LEU A 166 -18.13 -18.83 3.45
CA LEU A 166 -16.94 -19.03 2.64
C LEU A 166 -16.40 -20.45 2.83
N PRO A 167 -15.92 -21.10 1.76
CA PRO A 167 -15.14 -22.32 1.88
C PRO A 167 -14.01 -22.16 2.91
N ASP A 168 -13.67 -23.23 3.63
CA ASP A 168 -12.55 -23.20 4.58
C ASP A 168 -11.22 -23.23 3.82
N LEU A 169 -10.81 -22.06 3.32
CA LEU A 169 -9.57 -21.83 2.59
C LEU A 169 -8.84 -20.63 3.20
N ASN A 170 -7.53 -20.78 3.41
CA ASN A 170 -6.67 -19.76 4.00
C ASN A 170 -6.24 -18.69 2.97
N ILE A 171 -7.20 -18.04 2.32
CA ILE A 171 -6.98 -17.13 1.18
C ILE A 171 -7.81 -15.84 1.21
N TYR A 172 -8.58 -15.60 2.28
CA TYR A 172 -9.59 -14.52 2.34
C TYR A 172 -9.09 -13.25 3.04
N LYS A 173 -7.78 -13.13 3.24
CA LYS A 173 -7.11 -11.88 3.60
C LYS A 173 -6.85 -11.11 2.30
N LEU A 174 -7.81 -10.27 1.92
CA LEU A 174 -7.75 -9.51 0.67
C LEU A 174 -6.96 -8.21 0.87
N PRO A 175 -5.83 -8.02 0.19
CA PRO A 175 -5.03 -6.81 0.32
C PRO A 175 -5.60 -5.66 -0.50
N LEU A 176 -5.32 -4.43 -0.06
CA LEU A 176 -5.57 -3.23 -0.84
C LEU A 176 -4.30 -2.38 -0.87
N VAL A 177 -3.75 -2.18 -2.06
CA VAL A 177 -2.58 -1.32 -2.29
C VAL A 177 -2.98 0.13 -2.05
N ALA A 178 -2.25 0.82 -1.19
CA ALA A 178 -2.56 2.16 -0.72
C ALA A 178 -1.34 3.08 -0.78
N ASP A 179 -1.56 4.38 -0.49
CA ASP A 179 -0.51 5.40 -0.37
C ASP A 179 0.27 5.68 -1.66
N PHE A 180 -0.44 6.15 -2.68
CA PHE A 180 0.11 6.57 -3.96
C PHE A 180 0.80 7.95 -3.93
N GLY A 181 1.25 8.42 -2.76
CA GLY A 181 1.82 9.76 -2.59
C GLY A 181 3.11 10.00 -3.37
N LEU A 182 3.86 8.92 -3.66
CA LEU A 182 5.06 8.94 -4.51
C LEU A 182 4.83 8.32 -5.90
N ALA A 183 3.60 7.96 -6.26
CA ALA A 183 3.32 7.35 -7.56
C ALA A 183 3.74 8.30 -8.69
N ASN A 184 4.55 7.78 -9.62
CA ASN A 184 5.12 8.53 -10.76
C ASN A 184 5.92 9.80 -10.39
N ALA A 185 6.28 10.01 -9.12
CA ALA A 185 6.98 11.20 -8.66
C ALA A 185 8.35 11.39 -9.34
N PHE A 186 9.03 10.30 -9.69
CA PHE A 186 10.23 10.33 -10.53
C PHE A 186 9.94 10.97 -11.90
N TYR A 187 8.92 10.49 -12.60
CA TYR A 187 8.57 10.96 -13.93
C TYR A 187 8.10 12.42 -13.91
N ASP A 188 7.28 12.77 -12.93
CA ASP A 188 6.64 14.09 -12.85
C ASP A 188 7.55 15.19 -12.30
N SER A 189 8.53 14.83 -11.46
CA SER A 189 9.29 15.80 -10.66
C SER A 189 10.73 15.40 -10.33
N ALA A 190 11.27 14.36 -10.98
CA ALA A 190 12.61 13.82 -10.71
C ALA A 190 12.84 13.43 -9.24
N VAL A 191 11.78 13.01 -8.54
CA VAL A 191 11.86 12.58 -7.13
C VAL A 191 12.09 11.08 -7.03
N TYR A 192 13.28 10.71 -6.56
CA TYR A 192 13.70 9.31 -6.32
C TYR A 192 13.63 8.97 -4.83
N ALA A 193 12.42 9.03 -4.27
CA ALA A 193 12.17 8.74 -2.86
C ALA A 193 11.53 7.35 -2.69
N GLY A 194 11.51 6.88 -1.44
CA GLY A 194 10.91 5.63 -1.00
C GLY A 194 11.34 5.26 0.42
N THR A 195 10.72 4.25 0.99
CA THR A 195 11.05 3.74 2.32
C THR A 195 12.29 2.86 2.24
N ARG A 196 13.40 3.35 2.82
CA ARG A 196 14.78 2.88 2.56
C ARG A 196 15.00 1.36 2.53
N PRO A 197 14.44 0.54 3.44
CA PRO A 197 14.60 -0.91 3.39
C PRO A 197 14.08 -1.55 2.08
N TYR A 198 13.06 -0.97 1.48
CA TYR A 198 12.38 -1.50 0.29
C TYR A 198 12.85 -0.84 -1.03
N MET A 199 13.70 0.19 -0.96
CA MET A 199 14.14 0.94 -2.14
C MET A 199 15.03 0.10 -3.05
N ALA A 200 14.68 0.09 -4.34
CA ALA A 200 15.43 -0.58 -5.39
C ALA A 200 16.75 0.16 -5.74
N PRO A 201 17.75 -0.54 -6.33
CA PRO A 201 19.04 0.04 -6.74
C PRO A 201 18.91 1.30 -7.61
N GLU A 202 18.00 1.29 -8.58
CA GLU A 202 17.75 2.40 -9.50
C GLU A 202 17.21 3.65 -8.81
N GLN A 203 16.44 3.51 -7.72
CA GLN A 203 16.00 4.65 -6.90
C GLN A 203 17.20 5.33 -6.24
N TRP A 204 18.15 4.55 -5.71
CA TRP A 204 19.35 5.10 -5.07
C TRP A 204 20.35 5.75 -6.03
N ASN A 205 20.30 5.35 -7.30
CA ASN A 205 21.21 5.79 -8.35
C ASN A 205 20.55 6.79 -9.30
N GLU A 206 19.32 7.23 -8.98
CA GLU A 206 18.57 8.20 -9.77
C GLU A 206 18.44 7.78 -11.25
N LYS A 207 18.33 6.48 -11.50
CA LYS A 207 18.11 5.90 -12.83
C LYS A 207 16.60 5.82 -13.12
N PRO A 208 16.17 5.79 -14.40
CA PRO A 208 14.74 5.67 -14.73
C PRO A 208 14.05 4.54 -13.98
N LEU A 209 12.89 4.84 -13.40
CA LEU A 209 12.07 3.89 -12.65
C LEU A 209 10.99 3.28 -13.55
N SER A 210 10.57 2.06 -13.23
CA SER A 210 9.52 1.33 -13.93
C SER A 210 8.76 0.41 -12.97
N SER A 211 7.82 -0.38 -13.46
CA SER A 211 7.14 -1.41 -12.64
C SER A 211 8.12 -2.42 -12.05
N LYS A 212 9.31 -2.61 -12.64
CA LYS A 212 10.38 -3.45 -12.11
C LYS A 212 10.95 -2.91 -10.79
N THR A 213 10.85 -1.60 -10.54
CA THR A 213 11.21 -0.98 -9.26
C THR A 213 10.31 -1.46 -8.13
N ASP A 214 9.01 -1.55 -8.40
CA ASP A 214 8.04 -2.07 -7.44
C ASP A 214 8.20 -3.58 -7.24
N VAL A 215 8.55 -4.34 -8.29
CA VAL A 215 8.89 -5.78 -8.18
C VAL A 215 10.03 -6.02 -7.17
N PHE A 216 11.05 -5.16 -7.13
CA PHE A 216 12.11 -5.27 -6.13
C PHE A 216 11.57 -5.12 -4.70
N ALA A 217 10.73 -4.11 -4.47
CA ALA A 217 10.10 -3.89 -3.16
C ALA A 217 9.19 -5.08 -2.76
N LEU A 218 8.42 -5.63 -3.71
CA LEU A 218 7.62 -6.84 -3.49
C LEU A 218 8.48 -8.07 -3.18
N GLY A 219 9.68 -8.18 -3.75
CA GLY A 219 10.63 -9.25 -3.43
C GLY A 219 11.11 -9.18 -1.97
N VAL A 220 11.33 -7.96 -1.47
CA VAL A 220 11.65 -7.73 -0.04
C VAL A 220 10.46 -8.11 0.84
N ILE A 221 9.25 -7.68 0.48
CA ILE A 221 8.01 -7.96 1.24
C ILE A 221 7.73 -9.46 1.27
N LEU A 222 7.83 -10.16 0.13
CA LEU A 222 7.63 -11.61 0.04
C LEU A 222 8.63 -12.36 0.93
N TYR A 223 9.91 -11.96 0.91
CA TYR A 223 10.90 -12.55 1.80
C TYR A 223 10.56 -12.32 3.28
N GLU A 224 10.13 -11.10 3.64
CA GLU A 224 9.78 -10.76 5.01
C GLU A 224 8.58 -11.58 5.52
N LEU A 225 7.55 -11.74 4.69
CA LEU A 225 6.40 -12.60 4.97
C LEU A 225 6.83 -14.04 5.24
N MET A 226 7.64 -14.60 4.36
CA MET A 226 8.03 -16.01 4.38
C MET A 226 8.98 -16.33 5.53
N SER A 227 9.87 -15.40 5.87
CA SER A 227 10.85 -15.55 6.95
C SER A 227 10.32 -15.21 8.34
N GLY A 228 9.06 -14.76 8.46
CA GLY A 228 8.47 -14.37 9.75
C GLY A 228 8.96 -13.02 10.28
N GLY A 229 9.20 -12.07 9.37
CA GLY A 229 9.57 -10.69 9.69
C GLY A 229 11.07 -10.37 9.55
N LEU A 230 11.86 -11.24 8.92
CA LEU A 230 13.26 -10.92 8.62
C LEU A 230 13.36 -10.17 7.29
N HIS A 231 14.09 -9.07 7.28
CA HIS A 231 14.54 -8.45 6.04
C HIS A 231 15.66 -9.30 5.39
N PRO A 232 15.84 -9.31 4.06
CA PRO A 232 16.90 -10.06 3.36
C PRO A 232 18.33 -9.84 3.88
N VAL A 233 18.58 -8.73 4.57
CA VAL A 233 19.87 -8.44 5.23
C VAL A 233 20.14 -9.29 6.47
N GLY A 234 19.17 -10.09 6.91
CA GLY A 234 19.27 -11.02 8.04
C GLY A 234 18.91 -10.42 9.39
N ILE A 235 18.11 -9.33 9.42
CA ILE A 235 17.65 -8.69 10.66
C ILE A 235 16.13 -8.67 10.70
N LYS A 236 15.54 -8.66 11.90
CA LYS A 236 14.12 -8.36 12.07
C LYS A 236 13.91 -6.85 11.97
N LEU A 237 13.26 -6.38 10.90
CA LEU A 237 13.35 -4.98 10.49
C LEU A 237 12.96 -4.00 11.61
N ARG A 238 11.85 -4.29 12.30
CA ARG A 238 11.29 -3.49 13.40
C ARG A 238 12.23 -3.32 14.60
N ASP A 239 13.21 -4.21 14.79
CA ASP A 239 14.13 -4.15 15.92
C ASP A 239 15.25 -3.11 15.65
N PHE A 240 15.47 -2.74 14.38
CA PHE A 240 16.57 -1.87 13.93
C PHE A 240 16.12 -0.64 13.13
N TRP A 241 14.88 -0.61 12.65
CA TRP A 241 14.33 0.44 11.77
C TRP A 241 12.83 0.67 12.07
N PRO A 242 12.32 1.91 11.98
CA PRO A 242 13.08 3.16 11.78
C PRO A 242 13.77 3.65 13.06
N VAL A 243 13.24 3.24 14.22
CA VAL A 243 13.82 3.53 15.54
C VAL A 243 14.29 2.21 16.14
N PRO A 244 15.61 2.02 16.32
CA PRO A 244 16.14 0.80 16.91
C PRO A 244 15.66 0.60 18.34
N LEU A 245 15.46 -0.66 18.75
CA LEU A 245 15.22 -1.02 20.14
C LEU A 245 16.44 -0.66 21.01
N ALA A 246 16.21 -0.53 22.31
CA ALA A 246 17.29 -0.24 23.26
C ALA A 246 18.36 -1.34 23.20
N GLY A 247 19.61 -0.93 22.95
CA GLY A 247 20.76 -1.84 22.80
C GLY A 247 21.07 -2.25 21.36
N GLU A 248 20.15 -2.05 20.42
CA GLU A 248 20.37 -2.40 19.02
C GLU A 248 21.19 -1.38 18.24
N SER A 249 21.84 -1.86 17.16
CA SER A 249 22.71 -1.01 16.34
C SER A 249 21.93 0.07 15.59
N LYS A 250 22.38 1.33 15.71
CA LYS A 250 21.88 2.45 14.91
C LYS A 250 22.29 2.41 13.44
N LYS A 251 23.10 1.43 13.02
CA LYS A 251 23.60 1.30 11.64
C LYS A 251 22.49 1.51 10.61
N TRP A 252 21.37 0.81 10.79
CA TRP A 252 20.28 0.77 9.82
C TRP A 252 19.41 2.02 9.79
N THR A 253 19.60 2.99 10.68
CA THR A 253 18.89 4.29 10.64
C THR A 253 19.34 5.21 9.50
N GLY A 254 20.56 5.01 8.96
CA GLY A 254 21.10 5.79 7.86
C GLY A 254 20.77 5.19 6.48
N SER A 255 20.92 5.97 5.40
CA SER A 255 20.72 5.50 4.02
C SER A 255 21.85 4.63 3.48
N LYS A 256 23.11 4.91 3.88
CA LYS A 256 24.32 4.23 3.39
C LYS A 256 24.25 2.69 3.43
N PRO A 257 23.84 2.02 4.53
CA PRO A 257 23.80 0.55 4.55
C PRO A 257 22.73 -0.04 3.63
N TRP A 258 21.57 0.61 3.49
CA TRP A 258 20.49 0.19 2.58
C TRP A 258 20.91 0.32 1.13
N LYS A 259 21.52 1.46 0.76
CA LYS A 259 22.11 1.67 -0.57
C LYS A 259 23.17 0.61 -0.85
N LYS A 260 24.14 0.42 0.05
CA LYS A 260 25.21 -0.59 -0.13
C LYS A 260 24.66 -2.01 -0.30
N TRP A 261 23.59 -2.36 0.40
CA TRP A 261 22.98 -3.70 0.28
C TRP A 261 22.19 -3.86 -1.02
N SER A 262 21.36 -2.88 -1.39
CA SER A 262 20.53 -2.97 -2.59
C SER A 262 21.40 -2.93 -3.85
N THR A 263 22.45 -2.11 -3.91
CA THR A 263 23.28 -1.95 -5.11
C THR A 263 24.44 -2.94 -5.23
N LYS A 264 24.44 -4.05 -4.46
CA LYS A 264 25.49 -5.08 -4.61
C LYS A 264 25.06 -6.12 -5.67
N GLU A 265 26.04 -6.57 -6.45
CA GLU A 265 25.85 -7.60 -7.49
C GLU A 265 25.72 -9.00 -6.91
N THR A 266 26.23 -9.23 -5.70
CA THR A 266 26.16 -10.53 -5.02
C THR A 266 24.78 -10.81 -4.43
N ASP A 267 24.53 -12.08 -4.09
CA ASP A 267 23.27 -12.52 -3.48
C ASP A 267 22.87 -11.60 -2.31
N LYS A 268 21.64 -11.10 -2.38
CA LYS A 268 21.07 -10.12 -1.44
C LYS A 268 20.58 -10.76 -0.15
N ILE A 269 20.34 -12.06 -0.15
CA ILE A 269 19.79 -12.80 0.99
C ILE A 269 20.95 -13.31 1.86
N LYS A 270 21.02 -12.85 3.11
CA LYS A 270 22.16 -13.18 3.99
C LYS A 270 22.02 -14.46 4.79
N ASN A 271 20.83 -15.04 4.90
CA ASN A 271 20.57 -16.29 5.63
C ASN A 271 19.34 -16.97 5.03
N ILE A 272 19.53 -17.84 4.04
CA ILE A 272 18.46 -18.74 3.59
C ILE A 272 18.33 -19.79 4.68
N ASN A 273 17.38 -19.62 5.59
CA ASN A 273 16.98 -20.76 6.42
C ASN A 273 16.12 -21.66 5.55
N SER A 274 16.76 -22.55 4.80
CA SER A 274 16.16 -23.47 3.82
C SER A 274 15.14 -24.44 4.43
N THR A 275 15.02 -24.45 5.76
CA THR A 275 14.00 -25.19 6.51
C THR A 275 12.70 -24.41 6.72
N LEU A 276 12.66 -23.11 6.42
CA LEU A 276 11.49 -22.24 6.67
C LEU A 276 10.77 -21.76 5.40
N VAL A 277 11.43 -21.78 4.25
CA VAL A 277 10.88 -21.24 2.99
C VAL A 277 11.20 -22.19 1.84
N ASP A 278 10.19 -22.53 1.05
CA ASP A 278 10.32 -23.39 -0.11
C ASP A 278 11.29 -22.85 -1.16
N SER A 279 12.01 -23.75 -1.83
CA SER A 279 13.02 -23.43 -2.85
C SER A 279 12.47 -22.54 -3.96
N GLU A 280 11.28 -22.86 -4.46
CA GLU A 280 10.60 -22.18 -5.56
C GLU A 280 10.29 -20.72 -5.20
N VAL A 281 9.90 -20.48 -3.95
CA VAL A 281 9.65 -19.13 -3.42
C VAL A 281 10.96 -18.36 -3.30
N ILE A 282 12.03 -18.99 -2.81
CA ILE A 282 13.36 -18.36 -2.70
C ILE A 282 13.91 -17.99 -4.08
N ASP A 283 13.75 -18.87 -5.08
CA ASP A 283 14.22 -18.62 -6.43
C ASP A 283 13.47 -17.46 -7.08
N LEU A 284 12.14 -17.39 -6.89
CA LEU A 284 11.34 -16.23 -7.30
C LEU A 284 11.82 -14.94 -6.61
N ILE A 285 12.02 -14.95 -5.29
CA ILE A 285 12.53 -13.79 -4.54
C ILE A 285 13.89 -13.34 -5.10
N LYS A 286 14.81 -14.26 -5.40
CA LYS A 286 16.12 -13.93 -5.96
C LYS A 286 16.00 -13.23 -7.32
N LEU A 287 15.10 -13.70 -8.18
CA LEU A 287 14.81 -13.04 -9.47
C LEU A 287 14.25 -11.62 -9.26
N MET A 288 13.31 -11.45 -8.33
CA MET A 288 12.73 -10.13 -7.99
C MET A 288 13.77 -9.16 -7.40
N LEU A 289 14.75 -9.67 -6.67
CA LEU A 289 15.82 -8.89 -6.04
C LEU A 289 17.06 -8.69 -6.94
N ASN A 290 16.98 -9.01 -8.23
CA ASN A 290 18.09 -8.75 -9.15
C ASN A 290 18.47 -7.25 -9.13
N GLN A 291 19.77 -6.97 -9.21
CA GLN A 291 20.26 -5.60 -9.27
C GLN A 291 19.74 -4.88 -10.51
N GLU A 292 19.83 -5.52 -11.67
CA GLU A 292 19.43 -4.92 -12.94
C GLU A 292 17.90 -5.08 -13.12
N PRO A 293 17.15 -3.98 -13.32
CA PRO A 293 15.69 -4.04 -13.40
C PRO A 293 15.15 -4.94 -14.51
N ASP A 294 15.85 -5.00 -15.65
CA ASP A 294 15.42 -5.77 -16.83
C ASP A 294 15.52 -7.28 -16.61
N ASP A 295 16.40 -7.72 -15.70
CA ASP A 295 16.55 -9.14 -15.34
C ASP A 295 15.54 -9.60 -14.27
N ARG A 296 14.74 -8.67 -13.72
CA ARG A 296 13.63 -9.02 -12.81
C ARG A 296 12.43 -9.48 -13.63
N PRO A 297 11.55 -10.35 -13.12
CA PRO A 297 10.28 -10.66 -13.78
C PRO A 297 9.37 -9.43 -13.82
N SER A 298 8.45 -9.39 -14.77
CA SER A 298 7.31 -8.46 -14.78
C SER A 298 6.34 -8.81 -13.67
N ILE A 299 5.44 -7.88 -13.33
CA ILE A 299 4.44 -8.14 -12.27
C ILE A 299 3.53 -9.32 -12.60
N ASN A 300 3.23 -9.55 -13.88
CA ASN A 300 2.40 -10.67 -14.33
C ASN A 300 3.17 -11.99 -14.25
N GLU A 301 4.45 -12.00 -14.63
CA GLU A 301 5.30 -13.20 -14.45
C GLU A 301 5.48 -13.56 -12.96
N VAL A 302 5.54 -12.56 -12.06
CA VAL A 302 5.52 -12.79 -10.60
C VAL A 302 4.18 -13.42 -10.18
N LEU A 303 3.05 -12.88 -10.65
CA LEU A 303 1.73 -13.43 -10.37
C LEU A 303 1.61 -14.89 -10.83
N ASP A 304 1.99 -15.18 -12.08
CA ASP A 304 1.95 -16.52 -12.65
C ASP A 304 2.80 -17.50 -11.83
N SER A 305 3.99 -17.08 -11.42
CA SER A 305 4.88 -17.89 -10.56
C SER A 305 4.26 -18.16 -9.19
N LEU A 306 3.63 -17.16 -8.57
CA LEU A 306 2.94 -17.33 -7.29
C LEU A 306 1.75 -18.29 -7.41
N LEU A 307 0.96 -18.19 -8.48
CA LEU A 307 -0.19 -19.07 -8.72
C LEU A 307 0.24 -20.52 -8.94
N GLU A 308 1.31 -20.77 -9.69
CA GLU A 308 1.85 -22.12 -9.87
C GLU A 308 2.39 -22.70 -8.54
N ILE A 309 3.07 -21.91 -7.71
CA ILE A 309 3.48 -22.33 -6.37
C ILE A 309 2.26 -22.71 -5.51
N ILE A 310 1.20 -21.90 -5.54
CA ILE A 310 -0.02 -22.18 -4.79
C ILE A 310 -0.71 -23.44 -5.32
N LYS A 311 -0.74 -23.65 -6.64
CA LYS A 311 -1.34 -24.82 -7.29
C LYS A 311 -0.67 -26.12 -6.86
N LEU A 312 0.67 -26.12 -6.80
CA LEU A 312 1.46 -27.26 -6.31
C LEU A 312 1.19 -27.55 -4.82
N LYS A 313 0.91 -26.52 -4.02
CA LYS A 313 0.63 -26.64 -2.58
C LYS A 313 -0.82 -27.05 -2.28
N CYS A 314 -1.78 -26.42 -2.95
CA CYS A 314 -3.21 -26.61 -2.74
C CYS A 314 -4.01 -26.20 -3.98
N GLU A 315 -4.35 -27.17 -4.81
CA GLU A 315 -5.14 -26.97 -6.04
C GLU A 315 -6.48 -26.25 -5.77
N LYS A 316 -7.18 -26.58 -4.67
CA LYS A 316 -8.45 -25.91 -4.30
C LYS A 316 -8.27 -24.42 -4.04
N SER A 317 -7.20 -24.05 -3.33
CA SER A 317 -6.87 -22.65 -3.07
C SER A 317 -6.51 -21.93 -4.36
N TYR A 318 -5.70 -22.56 -5.22
CA TYR A 318 -5.35 -22.02 -6.54
C TYR A 318 -6.60 -21.71 -7.38
N VAL A 319 -7.52 -22.68 -7.55
CA VAL A 319 -8.74 -22.49 -8.33
C VAL A 319 -9.56 -21.32 -7.79
N GLN A 320 -9.68 -21.20 -6.47
CA GLN A 320 -10.46 -20.12 -5.87
C GLN A 320 -9.78 -18.75 -5.99
N ILE A 321 -8.45 -18.68 -5.86
CA ILE A 321 -7.68 -17.44 -6.02
C ILE A 321 -7.74 -16.98 -7.49
N GLU A 322 -7.50 -17.89 -8.43
CA GLU A 322 -7.56 -17.61 -9.87
C GLU A 322 -8.95 -17.11 -10.26
N PHE A 323 -10.01 -17.76 -9.77
CA PHE A 323 -11.38 -17.30 -9.95
C PHE A 323 -11.57 -15.86 -9.43
N LEU A 324 -11.14 -15.55 -8.20
CA LEU A 324 -11.30 -14.23 -7.62
C LEU A 324 -10.52 -13.16 -8.40
N ILE A 325 -9.29 -13.46 -8.80
CA ILE A 325 -8.46 -12.57 -9.60
C ILE A 325 -9.12 -12.28 -10.94
N ASN A 326 -9.55 -13.32 -11.67
CA ASN A 326 -10.21 -13.16 -12.96
C ASN A 326 -11.52 -12.39 -12.83
N HIS A 327 -12.35 -12.73 -11.85
CA HIS A 327 -13.61 -12.04 -11.58
C HIS A 327 -13.39 -10.54 -11.36
N TYR A 328 -12.48 -10.14 -10.47
CA TYR A 328 -12.25 -8.71 -10.19
C TYR A 328 -11.53 -7.98 -11.31
N ASN A 329 -10.70 -8.67 -12.11
CA ASN A 329 -10.12 -8.10 -13.32
C ASN A 329 -11.20 -7.84 -14.40
N GLU A 330 -12.19 -8.72 -14.52
CA GLU A 330 -13.31 -8.59 -15.48
C GLU A 330 -14.37 -7.58 -15.04
N GLU A 331 -14.56 -7.36 -13.73
CA GLU A 331 -15.49 -6.34 -13.22
C GLU A 331 -15.07 -4.90 -13.52
N VAL A 332 -13.81 -4.68 -13.95
CA VAL A 332 -13.34 -3.37 -14.38
C VAL A 332 -14.03 -2.98 -15.69
N SER A 333 -14.97 -2.03 -15.61
CA SER A 333 -15.80 -1.60 -16.72
C SER A 333 -15.02 -0.98 -17.87
N GLY A 334 -13.89 -0.33 -17.56
CA GLY A 334 -13.16 0.53 -18.50
C GLY A 334 -13.92 1.81 -18.87
N GLU A 335 -15.10 2.04 -18.31
CA GLU A 335 -15.87 3.26 -18.51
C GLU A 335 -15.25 4.44 -17.76
N ALA A 336 -15.36 5.64 -18.33
CA ALA A 336 -14.92 6.85 -17.63
C ALA A 336 -15.71 7.03 -16.31
N LEU A 337 -15.06 7.59 -15.28
CA LEU A 337 -15.69 7.88 -13.98
C LEU A 337 -17.01 8.66 -14.12
N SER A 338 -17.09 9.57 -15.10
CA SER A 338 -18.29 10.35 -15.40
C SER A 338 -19.50 9.52 -15.83
N SER A 339 -19.27 8.31 -16.37
CA SER A 339 -20.31 7.38 -16.80
C SER A 339 -20.68 6.41 -15.67
N ARG A 340 -19.69 5.75 -15.08
CA ARG A 340 -19.91 4.74 -14.03
C ARG A 340 -20.32 5.33 -12.67
N TRP A 341 -19.88 6.55 -12.35
CA TRP A 341 -20.24 7.22 -11.09
C TRP A 341 -20.35 8.75 -11.25
N PRO A 342 -21.42 9.24 -11.91
CA PRO A 342 -21.56 10.66 -12.25
C PRO A 342 -21.49 11.60 -11.04
N HIS A 343 -22.05 11.19 -9.90
CA HIS A 343 -22.03 11.98 -8.67
C HIS A 343 -20.60 12.18 -8.12
N LEU A 344 -19.82 11.10 -8.03
CA LEU A 344 -18.43 11.16 -7.56
C LEU A 344 -17.56 11.95 -8.53
N PHE A 345 -17.79 11.80 -9.84
CA PHE A 345 -17.11 12.60 -10.87
C PHE A 345 -17.32 14.11 -10.65
N VAL A 346 -18.57 14.56 -10.48
CA VAL A 346 -18.88 15.98 -10.25
C VAL A 346 -18.24 16.50 -8.95
N GLN A 347 -18.27 15.69 -7.88
CA GLN A 347 -17.59 16.05 -6.63
C GLN A 347 -16.07 16.15 -6.81
N TRP A 348 -15.47 15.18 -7.50
CA TRP A 348 -14.06 15.16 -7.81
C TRP A 348 -13.63 16.38 -8.61
N GLU A 349 -14.29 16.71 -9.72
CA GLU A 349 -13.97 17.87 -10.57
C GLU A 349 -14.04 19.19 -9.79
N LYS A 350 -15.06 19.35 -8.94
CA LYS A 350 -15.19 20.54 -8.09
C LYS A 350 -14.06 20.61 -7.05
N PHE A 351 -13.73 19.48 -6.44
CA PHE A 351 -12.70 19.38 -5.41
C PHE A 351 -11.30 19.61 -5.99
N SER A 352 -10.97 18.94 -7.09
CA SER A 352 -9.68 19.04 -7.78
C SER A 352 -9.47 20.46 -8.32
N GLY A 353 -10.44 21.02 -9.04
CA GLY A 353 -10.36 22.38 -9.57
C GLY A 353 -10.22 23.48 -8.51
N LYS A 354 -10.58 23.20 -7.26
CA LYS A 354 -10.40 24.14 -6.14
C LYS A 354 -9.00 24.10 -5.52
N PHE A 355 -8.41 22.92 -5.38
CA PHE A 355 -7.21 22.70 -4.56
C PHE A 355 -5.96 22.30 -5.35
N GLY A 356 -6.12 21.96 -6.63
CA GLY A 356 -5.14 21.31 -7.48
C GLY A 356 -4.98 21.99 -8.82
#